data_AF-A0A8T9QE77-F1
#
_entry.id   AF-A0A8T9QE77-F1
#
_cell.length_a   1.000
_cell.length_b   1.000
_cell.length_c   1.000
_cell.angle_alpha   90.00
_cell.angle_beta   90.00
_cell.angle_gamma   90.00
#
_symmetry.space_group_name_H-M   'P 1'
#
loop_
_entity.id
_entity.type
_entity.pdbx_description
1 polymer ?
#
loop_
_entity_poly.entity_id
_entity_poly.type
_entity_poly.pdbx_seq_one_letter_code
_entity_poly.pdbx_strand_id
1 'polypeptide(L)'
;MLQACDRLGILTSVEIPVVNAITDSEGFLQNCRTMQTEMIRQGFNHPSVIIWAYMNEVLLRLPEGIKRDNEPGRAYLKKVNQLAQQLDDLTRREDPSRYTMCVNHGAFELYQEAGLTKIPQLVGWNLYQGWYSGELQGFADYLDRHHRELPDKPLLVTEYGADSDERLHSFQPRRFDKTTEYANAYHQFYLKAILDRPFVAGSNVWNLAEFSSETRQEANPHMNTKSLLTADRQPKDAYYFYQAHLLKTPFLRIGSRSWNLRSGLAASADSLFCRQLVEIYTNQPAVRLLLNGRDLGTKTAEFGVARFNVPFTNGMNQLRAQVAGQPVEDQADIEFQLLPTQLTSSKLPFTELNVSLGDARTFTDAKLHQVWMPEQEYTPGGWGYVGGKVYKLPGERLPYGSDRDILGTGYDALYETQRVGLSQFRLDVPDGEYEVTLHFAELEAAPAAEQLVYNLAGNSAAAGATPKAGRSFSVLANGVAALPNLSTATTLPALQAVSYKVPVSARGGRGIILDFQPQTGETILNGLQVKRLN
;
A
#
# COMPACT_ATOMS: atom_id res chain seq x y z
N MET A 1 7.05 26.11 8.52
CA MET A 1 7.25 24.80 9.17
C MET A 1 8.05 24.93 10.46
N LEU A 2 9.33 25.33 10.44
CA LEU A 2 10.18 25.42 11.64
C LEU A 2 9.58 26.26 12.78
N GLN A 3 8.96 27.40 12.48
CA GLN A 3 8.25 28.19 13.50
C GLN A 3 7.13 27.39 14.21
N ALA A 4 6.43 26.51 13.51
CA ALA A 4 5.40 25.66 14.11
C ALA A 4 6.06 24.60 15.01
N CYS A 5 7.18 24.02 14.58
CA CYS A 5 7.95 23.08 15.40
C CYS A 5 8.42 23.74 16.72
N ASP A 6 8.92 24.98 16.69
CA ASP A 6 9.29 25.70 17.90
C ASP A 6 8.10 25.91 18.84
N ARG A 7 6.97 26.39 18.30
CA ARG A 7 5.78 26.75 19.08
C ARG A 7 5.07 25.52 19.67
N LEU A 8 5.12 24.39 18.97
CA LEU A 8 4.47 23.15 19.37
C LEU A 8 5.40 22.21 20.14
N GLY A 9 6.69 22.50 20.23
CA GLY A 9 7.67 21.67 20.92
C GLY A 9 8.01 20.38 20.17
N ILE A 10 8.22 20.45 18.86
CA ILE A 10 8.54 19.29 18.00
C ILE A 10 10.02 19.32 17.65
N LEU A 11 10.82 18.41 18.22
CA LEU A 11 12.22 18.24 17.85
C LEU A 11 12.35 17.90 16.36
N THR A 12 13.29 18.53 15.68
CA THR A 12 13.36 18.54 14.22
C THR A 12 14.79 18.23 13.74
N SER A 13 14.89 17.33 12.76
CA SER A 13 16.04 17.21 11.87
C SER A 13 15.74 17.91 10.54
N VAL A 14 16.72 18.59 9.94
CA VAL A 14 16.59 19.23 8.63
C VAL A 14 17.72 18.75 7.71
N GLU A 15 17.43 18.53 6.44
CA GLU A 15 18.40 18.03 5.46
C GLU A 15 18.41 18.82 4.14
N ILE A 16 19.56 18.80 3.46
CA ILE A 16 19.69 19.19 2.05
C ILE A 16 19.52 17.97 1.13
N PRO A 17 19.10 18.15 -0.14
CA PRO A 17 18.70 17.05 -1.01
C PRO A 17 19.87 16.38 -1.76
N VAL A 18 20.92 15.95 -1.04
CA VAL A 18 21.97 15.10 -1.63
C VAL A 18 21.53 13.64 -1.52
N VAL A 19 20.80 13.17 -2.53
CA VAL A 19 20.07 11.89 -2.49
C VAL A 19 20.56 10.90 -3.55
N ASN A 20 20.57 9.60 -3.22
CA ASN A 20 20.85 8.44 -4.09
C ASN A 20 22.27 8.27 -4.62
N ALA A 21 22.89 9.33 -5.12
CA ALA A 21 24.21 9.34 -5.76
C ALA A 21 24.79 10.76 -5.77
N ILE A 22 26.11 10.87 -5.93
CA ILE A 22 26.80 12.15 -6.18
C ILE A 22 27.30 12.24 -7.63
N THR A 23 27.37 13.47 -8.14
CA THR A 23 28.13 13.82 -9.34
C THR A 23 29.47 14.40 -8.93
N ASP A 24 30.57 13.75 -9.33
CA ASP A 24 31.92 14.20 -9.01
C ASP A 24 32.34 15.40 -9.87
N SER A 25 31.98 16.60 -9.42
CA SER A 25 32.38 17.85 -10.04
C SER A 25 32.47 18.96 -9.01
N GLU A 26 33.33 19.96 -9.27
CA GLU A 26 33.45 21.14 -8.40
C GLU A 26 32.13 21.90 -8.27
N GLY A 27 31.35 22.00 -9.37
CA GLY A 27 30.04 22.65 -9.35
C GLY A 27 29.04 21.96 -8.43
N PHE A 28 29.02 20.62 -8.43
CA PHE A 28 28.16 19.85 -7.52
C PHE A 28 28.59 20.05 -6.05
N LEU A 29 29.90 19.96 -5.78
CA LEU A 29 30.45 20.19 -4.45
C LEU A 29 30.11 21.60 -3.92
N GLN A 30 30.33 22.63 -4.73
CA GLN A 30 30.08 24.01 -4.32
C GLN A 30 28.60 24.25 -4.05
N ASN A 31 27.70 23.69 -4.87
CA ASN A 31 26.26 23.77 -4.61
C ASN A 31 25.86 23.07 -3.30
N CYS A 32 26.44 21.90 -3.01
CA CYS A 32 26.18 21.21 -1.74
C CYS A 32 26.61 22.05 -0.54
N ARG A 33 27.79 22.68 -0.60
CA ARG A 33 28.28 23.57 0.46
C ARG A 33 27.41 24.80 0.64
N THR A 34 26.98 25.43 -0.46
CA THR A 34 26.08 26.58 -0.44
C THR A 34 24.76 26.20 0.22
N MET A 35 24.09 25.13 -0.24
CA MET A 35 22.83 24.67 0.35
C MET A 35 22.95 24.33 1.83
N GLN A 36 24.04 23.65 2.24
CA GLN A 36 24.25 23.30 3.65
C GLN A 36 24.40 24.56 4.52
N THR A 37 25.19 25.53 4.05
CA THR A 37 25.41 26.80 4.74
C THR A 37 24.11 27.59 4.84
N GLU A 38 23.35 27.67 3.75
CA GLU A 38 22.07 28.36 3.68
C GLU A 38 21.04 27.74 4.64
N MET A 39 20.90 26.40 4.62
CA MET A 39 20.00 25.67 5.51
C MET A 39 20.32 25.97 6.98
N ILE A 40 21.59 25.88 7.37
CA ILE A 40 22.02 26.12 8.76
C ILE A 40 21.76 27.57 9.15
N ARG A 41 22.22 28.55 8.35
CA ARG A 41 22.10 29.98 8.70
C ARG A 41 20.65 30.47 8.72
N GLN A 42 19.82 30.01 7.79
CA GLN A 42 18.39 30.34 7.78
C GLN A 42 17.65 29.66 8.94
N GLY A 43 18.07 28.45 9.31
CA GLY A 43 17.47 27.65 10.37
C GLY A 43 18.05 27.90 11.78
N PHE A 44 19.12 28.68 11.91
CA PHE A 44 20.00 28.71 13.09
C PHE A 44 19.29 29.03 14.41
N ASN A 45 18.33 29.95 14.37
CA ASN A 45 17.63 30.42 15.57
C ASN A 45 16.38 29.61 15.93
N HIS A 46 16.14 28.48 15.25
CA HIS A 46 15.02 27.58 15.59
C HIS A 46 15.45 26.58 16.68
N PRO A 47 15.02 26.75 17.94
CA PRO A 47 15.36 25.82 19.02
C PRO A 47 14.83 24.41 18.79
N SER A 48 13.81 24.24 17.93
CA SER A 48 13.31 22.92 17.57
C SER A 48 14.30 22.09 16.76
N VAL A 49 15.20 22.73 16.02
CA VAL A 49 16.21 22.02 15.22
C VAL A 49 17.29 21.48 16.14
N ILE A 50 17.55 20.18 16.07
CA ILE A 50 18.56 19.51 16.89
C ILE A 50 19.58 18.72 16.07
N ILE A 51 19.25 18.44 14.81
CA ILE A 51 20.08 17.65 13.89
C ILE A 51 20.13 18.32 12.53
N TRP A 52 21.33 18.51 11.99
CA TRP A 52 21.58 18.87 10.60
C TRP A 52 22.04 17.65 9.83
N ALA A 53 21.25 17.22 8.85
CA ALA A 53 21.59 16.14 7.94
C ALA A 53 22.03 16.69 6.58
N TYR A 54 22.87 15.93 5.87
CA TYR A 54 23.49 16.42 4.64
C TYR A 54 23.46 15.44 3.46
N MET A 55 23.02 14.20 3.69
CA MET A 55 22.92 13.14 2.67
C MET A 55 21.82 12.15 3.04
N ASN A 56 21.08 11.67 2.03
CA ASN A 56 20.08 10.62 2.17
C ASN A 56 20.30 9.49 1.14
N GLU A 57 20.49 8.27 1.62
CA GLU A 57 20.68 7.06 0.82
C GLU A 57 21.69 7.23 -0.34
N VAL A 58 22.77 8.00 -0.12
CA VAL A 58 23.70 8.49 -1.16
C VAL A 58 24.44 7.40 -1.96
N LEU A 59 24.28 6.12 -1.57
CA LEU A 59 24.81 4.94 -2.26
C LEU A 59 23.71 4.00 -2.80
N LEU A 60 22.43 4.41 -2.76
CA LEU A 60 21.32 3.60 -3.26
C LEU A 60 21.46 3.34 -4.76
N ARG A 61 21.80 4.38 -5.51
CA ARG A 61 22.07 4.29 -6.95
C ARG A 61 23.56 4.54 -7.16
N LEU A 62 24.17 3.74 -8.03
CA LEU A 62 25.49 4.07 -8.55
C LEU A 62 25.32 4.83 -9.87
N PRO A 63 26.24 5.76 -10.20
CA PRO A 63 26.29 6.35 -11.53
C PRO A 63 26.41 5.28 -12.61
N GLU A 64 25.91 5.58 -13.80
CA GLU A 64 25.96 4.67 -14.94
C GLU A 64 27.40 4.19 -15.22
N GLY A 65 27.55 2.89 -15.51
CA GLY A 65 28.85 2.27 -15.77
C GLY A 65 29.71 1.98 -14.53
N ILE A 66 29.32 2.44 -13.34
CA ILE A 66 30.03 2.15 -12.08
C ILE A 66 29.47 0.88 -11.44
N LYS A 67 30.36 -0.05 -11.06
CA LYS A 67 30.02 -1.28 -10.32
C LYS A 67 30.63 -1.23 -8.93
N ARG A 68 29.94 -1.78 -7.92
CA ARG A 68 30.38 -1.72 -6.52
C ARG A 68 31.75 -2.37 -6.28
N ASP A 69 32.01 -3.48 -6.95
CA ASP A 69 33.12 -4.41 -6.70
C ASP A 69 34.35 -4.18 -7.59
N ASN A 70 34.38 -3.10 -8.38
CA ASN A 70 35.50 -2.77 -9.26
C ASN A 70 36.29 -1.53 -8.78
N GLU A 71 37.42 -1.26 -9.43
CA GLU A 71 38.28 -0.13 -9.07
C GLU A 71 37.57 1.24 -9.22
N PRO A 72 36.82 1.52 -10.31
CA PRO A 72 35.96 2.71 -10.40
C PRO A 72 34.97 2.86 -9.24
N GLY A 73 34.33 1.76 -8.82
CA GLY A 73 33.42 1.74 -7.66
C GLY A 73 34.13 2.13 -6.37
N ARG A 74 35.30 1.53 -6.09
CA ARG A 74 36.10 1.89 -4.91
C ARG A 74 36.55 3.35 -4.93
N ALA A 75 36.93 3.87 -6.10
CA ALA A 75 37.25 5.29 -6.26
C ALA A 75 36.03 6.18 -6.02
N TYR A 76 34.85 5.76 -6.48
CA TYR A 76 33.59 6.45 -6.23
C TYR A 76 33.23 6.50 -4.74
N LEU A 77 33.33 5.37 -4.02
CA LEU A 77 33.08 5.33 -2.57
C LEU A 77 33.98 6.31 -1.81
N LYS A 78 35.26 6.42 -2.20
CA LYS A 78 36.19 7.41 -1.61
C LYS A 78 35.74 8.86 -1.86
N LYS A 79 35.23 9.17 -3.04
CA LYS A 79 34.70 10.51 -3.37
C LYS A 79 33.46 10.86 -2.56
N VAL A 80 32.54 9.89 -2.39
CA VAL A 80 31.36 10.05 -1.54
C VAL A 80 31.78 10.30 -0.09
N ASN A 81 32.74 9.51 0.43
CA ASN A 81 33.32 9.70 1.76
C ASN A 81 33.92 11.11 1.93
N GLN A 82 34.72 11.58 0.97
CA GLN A 82 35.33 12.91 0.99
C GLN A 82 34.29 14.03 1.02
N LEU A 83 33.24 13.95 0.19
CA LEU A 83 32.16 14.92 0.21
C LEU A 83 31.43 14.90 1.56
N ALA A 84 31.11 13.72 2.09
CA ALA A 84 30.45 13.57 3.39
C ALA A 84 31.28 14.20 4.52
N GLN A 85 32.59 13.97 4.54
CA GLN A 85 33.50 14.58 5.53
C GLN A 85 33.51 16.10 5.40
N GLN A 86 33.59 16.63 4.17
CA GLN A 86 33.60 18.07 3.95
C GLN A 86 32.30 18.76 4.39
N LEU A 87 31.14 18.12 4.17
CA LEU A 87 29.84 18.65 4.61
C LEU A 87 29.65 18.53 6.12
N ASP A 88 30.09 17.43 6.74
CA ASP A 88 30.10 17.28 8.20
C ASP A 88 31.00 18.34 8.86
N ASP A 89 32.24 18.52 8.38
CA ASP A 89 33.17 19.52 8.90
C ASP A 89 32.61 20.95 8.74
N LEU A 90 31.98 21.24 7.60
CA LEU A 90 31.29 22.52 7.37
C LEU A 90 30.16 22.71 8.38
N THR A 91 29.33 21.69 8.57
CA THR A 91 28.18 21.76 9.47
C THR A 91 28.60 22.02 10.90
N ARG A 92 29.63 21.31 11.38
CA ARG A 92 30.18 21.51 12.75
C ARG A 92 30.85 22.87 12.93
N ARG A 93 31.43 23.46 11.87
CA ARG A 93 31.98 24.82 11.92
C ARG A 93 30.89 25.89 11.94
N GLU A 94 29.85 25.73 11.12
CA GLU A 94 28.73 26.69 11.05
C GLU A 94 27.85 26.63 12.30
N ASP A 95 27.65 25.44 12.88
CA ASP A 95 26.87 25.25 14.10
C ASP A 95 27.42 24.10 14.96
N PRO A 96 28.34 24.37 15.90
CA PRO A 96 28.87 23.36 16.82
C PRO A 96 27.89 22.96 17.93
N SER A 97 26.71 23.59 18.02
CA SER A 97 25.74 23.35 19.10
C SER A 97 24.73 22.23 18.81
N ARG A 98 24.69 21.74 17.57
CA ARG A 98 23.73 20.73 17.10
C ARG A 98 24.44 19.52 16.51
N TYR A 99 23.73 18.40 16.45
CA TYR A 99 24.27 17.15 15.96
C TYR A 99 24.30 17.09 14.43
N THR A 100 25.25 16.34 13.89
CA THR A 100 25.28 15.98 12.46
C THR A 100 24.78 14.55 12.21
N MET A 101 24.12 14.34 11.07
CA MET A 101 23.61 13.02 10.65
C MET A 101 23.83 12.77 9.15
N CYS A 102 24.18 11.53 8.81
CA CYS A 102 24.08 11.00 7.45
C CYS A 102 23.02 9.90 7.44
N VAL A 103 22.09 9.96 6.49
CA VAL A 103 20.99 9.00 6.37
C VAL A 103 21.33 7.94 5.32
N ASN A 104 21.25 6.68 5.71
CA ASN A 104 21.68 5.53 4.91
C ASN A 104 20.51 4.57 4.65
N HIS A 105 20.47 3.95 3.46
CA HIS A 105 19.57 2.80 3.24
C HIS A 105 20.12 1.54 3.95
N GLY A 106 19.29 0.51 4.12
CA GLY A 106 19.61 -0.72 4.86
C GLY A 106 20.74 -1.64 4.34
N ALA A 107 21.72 -1.16 3.57
CA ALA A 107 22.91 -1.92 3.14
C ALA A 107 24.11 -1.67 4.07
N PHE A 108 24.04 -2.21 5.29
CA PHE A 108 24.97 -1.91 6.38
C PHE A 108 26.45 -1.98 5.98
N GLU A 109 26.85 -3.07 5.33
CA GLU A 109 28.23 -3.33 4.88
C GLU A 109 28.73 -2.25 3.93
N LEU A 110 27.90 -1.85 2.96
CA LEU A 110 28.27 -0.86 1.95
C LEU A 110 28.64 0.48 2.58
N TYR A 111 27.85 0.93 3.56
CA TYR A 111 28.10 2.21 4.25
C TYR A 111 29.30 2.13 5.20
N GLN A 112 29.56 0.96 5.80
CA GLN A 112 30.77 0.73 6.59
C GLN A 112 32.03 0.71 5.72
N GLU A 113 32.01 0.01 4.59
CA GLU A 113 33.10 -0.06 3.61
C GLU A 113 33.42 1.31 3.01
N ALA A 114 32.39 2.10 2.71
CA ALA A 114 32.53 3.49 2.28
C ALA A 114 33.01 4.42 3.41
N GLY A 115 33.12 3.95 4.65
CA GLY A 115 33.52 4.73 5.82
C GLY A 115 32.49 5.79 6.26
N LEU A 116 31.27 5.76 5.74
CA LEU A 116 30.24 6.78 5.97
C LEU A 116 29.66 6.69 7.38
N THR A 117 29.65 5.51 8.01
CA THR A 117 29.17 5.35 9.40
C THR A 117 30.08 6.02 10.45
N LYS A 118 31.31 6.37 10.08
CA LYS A 118 32.30 6.96 11.00
C LYS A 118 32.24 8.49 11.07
N ILE A 119 31.73 9.14 10.02
CA ILE A 119 31.78 10.60 9.84
C ILE A 119 30.80 11.34 10.76
N PRO A 120 29.46 11.13 10.66
CA PRO A 120 28.50 11.94 11.41
C PRO A 120 28.49 11.60 12.89
N GLN A 121 27.93 12.48 13.72
CA GLN A 121 27.75 12.21 15.14
C GLN A 121 26.69 11.12 15.40
N LEU A 122 25.62 11.09 14.59
CA LEU A 122 24.60 10.03 14.58
C LEU A 122 24.44 9.43 13.18
N VAL A 123 23.98 8.18 13.11
CA VAL A 123 23.62 7.55 11.84
C VAL A 123 22.11 7.38 11.72
N GLY A 124 21.55 7.80 10.59
CA GLY A 124 20.18 7.49 10.21
C GLY A 124 20.11 6.23 9.36
N TRP A 125 19.13 5.35 9.63
CA TRP A 125 18.83 4.21 8.77
C TRP A 125 17.39 4.22 8.26
N ASN A 126 17.26 4.12 6.94
CA ASN A 126 16.01 3.88 6.25
C ASN A 126 15.82 2.37 6.09
N LEU A 127 14.83 1.81 6.80
CA LEU A 127 14.67 0.38 7.02
C LEU A 127 13.28 -0.10 6.62
N TYR A 128 13.25 -1.00 5.63
CA TYR A 128 12.04 -1.48 4.96
C TYR A 128 11.96 -3.02 4.92
N GLN A 129 12.52 -3.70 5.91
CA GLN A 129 12.39 -5.15 6.05
C GLN A 129 10.92 -5.57 6.21
N GLY A 130 10.50 -6.62 5.49
CA GLY A 130 9.09 -6.94 5.31
C GLY A 130 8.36 -6.03 4.31
N TRP A 131 8.99 -5.01 3.73
CA TRP A 131 8.42 -4.26 2.61
C TRP A 131 9.27 -4.34 1.35
N TYR A 132 10.51 -3.86 1.33
CA TYR A 132 11.41 -3.93 0.17
C TYR A 132 12.47 -5.03 0.26
N SER A 133 12.73 -5.57 1.45
CA SER A 133 13.67 -6.69 1.64
C SER A 133 13.21 -7.63 2.75
N GLY A 134 13.66 -8.89 2.74
CA GLY A 134 13.50 -9.84 3.86
C GLY A 134 12.10 -9.96 4.45
N GLU A 135 12.04 -10.31 5.74
CA GLU A 135 10.83 -10.42 6.55
C GLU A 135 10.83 -9.34 7.65
N LEU A 136 9.68 -9.06 8.27
CA LEU A 136 9.55 -8.06 9.35
C LEU A 136 10.62 -8.23 10.45
N GLN A 137 10.90 -9.48 10.85
CA GLN A 137 11.90 -9.78 11.88
C GLN A 137 13.31 -9.25 11.53
N GLY A 138 13.64 -9.15 10.24
CA GLY A 138 14.92 -8.59 9.80
C GLY A 138 15.12 -7.14 10.21
N PHE A 139 14.06 -6.38 10.53
CA PHE A 139 14.18 -5.03 11.08
C PHE A 139 14.80 -5.06 12.49
N ALA A 140 14.25 -5.89 13.37
CA ALA A 140 14.75 -6.08 14.73
C ALA A 140 16.22 -6.56 14.72
N ASP A 141 16.51 -7.55 13.88
CA ASP A 141 17.86 -8.11 13.75
C ASP A 141 18.86 -7.06 13.23
N TYR A 142 18.42 -6.15 12.33
CA TYR A 142 19.25 -5.05 11.83
C TYR A 142 19.62 -4.07 12.93
N LEU A 143 18.66 -3.69 13.78
CA LEU A 143 18.91 -2.79 14.91
C LEU A 143 19.89 -3.40 15.92
N ASP A 144 19.71 -4.68 16.26
CA ASP A 144 20.58 -5.39 17.18
C ASP A 144 22.00 -5.54 16.61
N ARG A 145 22.11 -5.77 15.29
CA ARG A 145 23.38 -5.76 14.58
C ARG A 145 24.08 -4.41 14.67
N HIS A 146 23.37 -3.31 14.40
CA HIS A 146 23.94 -1.97 14.51
C HIS A 146 24.52 -1.75 15.90
N HIS A 147 23.73 -2.04 16.95
CA HIS A 147 24.16 -1.84 18.33
C HIS A 147 25.41 -2.67 18.69
N ARG A 148 25.51 -3.89 18.17
CA ARG A 148 26.67 -4.76 18.38
C ARG A 148 27.92 -4.28 17.65
N GLU A 149 27.79 -3.84 16.40
CA GLU A 149 28.93 -3.53 15.52
C GLU A 149 29.35 -2.06 15.59
N LEU A 150 28.46 -1.15 16.00
CA LEU A 150 28.70 0.28 16.19
C LEU A 150 28.18 0.74 17.57
N PRO A 151 28.68 0.17 18.68
CA PRO A 151 28.12 0.39 20.02
C PRO A 151 28.15 1.85 20.49
N ASP A 152 29.14 2.62 20.01
CA ASP A 152 29.32 4.04 20.37
C ASP A 152 28.62 5.00 19.39
N LYS A 153 27.89 4.49 18.39
CA LYS A 153 27.20 5.31 17.40
C LYS A 153 25.70 5.33 17.69
N PRO A 154 25.14 6.45 18.15
CA PRO A 154 23.69 6.57 18.27
C PRO A 154 23.02 6.45 16.90
N LEU A 155 21.88 5.76 16.86
CA LEU A 155 21.12 5.52 15.64
C LEU A 155 19.72 6.13 15.72
N LEU A 156 19.26 6.68 14.60
CA LEU A 156 17.85 6.98 14.35
C LEU A 156 17.33 6.07 13.24
N VAL A 157 16.11 5.56 13.40
CA VAL A 157 15.37 4.94 12.27
C VAL A 157 14.70 6.06 11.50
N THR A 158 15.34 6.56 10.46
CA THR A 158 14.94 7.79 9.76
C THR A 158 13.82 7.60 8.76
N GLU A 159 13.62 6.38 8.27
CA GLU A 159 12.45 6.01 7.49
C GLU A 159 12.03 4.57 7.76
N TYR A 160 10.71 4.38 7.88
CA TYR A 160 10.04 3.09 7.79
C TYR A 160 8.57 3.28 7.44
N GLY A 161 8.02 2.39 6.62
CA GLY A 161 6.61 2.42 6.24
C GLY A 161 6.29 1.41 5.14
N ALA A 162 5.01 1.09 4.98
CA ALA A 162 4.51 0.21 3.93
C ALA A 162 3.37 0.91 3.18
N ASP A 163 3.29 0.74 1.86
CA ASP A 163 2.26 1.42 1.06
C ASP A 163 0.86 0.95 1.50
N SER A 164 -0.08 1.89 1.62
CA SER A 164 -1.46 1.65 2.04
C SER A 164 -2.42 2.48 1.21
N ASP A 165 -3.29 1.83 0.45
CA ASP A 165 -4.43 2.44 -0.22
C ASP A 165 -5.68 2.22 0.63
N GLU A 166 -6.38 3.31 0.96
CA GLU A 166 -7.57 3.24 1.82
C GLU A 166 -8.77 2.57 1.17
N ARG A 167 -8.71 2.33 -0.15
CA ARG A 167 -9.74 1.61 -0.91
C ARG A 167 -9.53 0.10 -0.81
N LEU A 168 -8.35 -0.36 -0.39
CA LEU A 168 -7.93 -1.77 -0.44
C LEU A 168 -7.88 -2.42 0.94
N HIS A 169 -8.57 -3.55 1.05
CA HIS A 169 -8.68 -4.30 2.29
C HIS A 169 -8.55 -5.81 2.09
N SER A 170 -7.99 -6.51 3.08
CA SER A 170 -7.96 -7.97 3.08
C SER A 170 -7.94 -8.55 4.49
N PHE A 171 -8.64 -9.67 4.66
CA PHE A 171 -8.54 -10.48 5.88
C PHE A 171 -7.30 -11.40 5.87
N GLN A 172 -6.56 -11.46 4.76
CA GLN A 172 -5.31 -12.21 4.61
C GLN A 172 -4.25 -11.31 3.93
N PRO A 173 -3.85 -10.21 4.58
CA PRO A 173 -2.96 -9.21 3.99
C PRO A 173 -1.61 -9.83 3.61
N ARG A 174 -1.06 -9.39 2.48
CA ARG A 174 0.21 -9.86 1.91
C ARG A 174 1.11 -8.68 1.59
N ARG A 175 2.41 -8.92 1.68
CA ARG A 175 3.40 -7.94 1.25
C ARG A 175 3.13 -7.47 -0.18
N PHE A 176 3.24 -6.16 -0.39
CA PHE A 176 2.95 -5.45 -1.65
C PHE A 176 1.48 -5.40 -2.11
N ASP A 177 0.53 -5.92 -1.35
CA ASP A 177 -0.89 -5.88 -1.75
C ASP A 177 -1.57 -4.50 -1.56
N LYS A 178 -0.86 -3.56 -0.92
CA LYS A 178 -1.31 -2.18 -0.63
C LYS A 178 -2.50 -2.08 0.33
N THR A 179 -2.86 -3.16 1.01
CA THR A 179 -3.98 -3.16 1.94
C THR A 179 -3.67 -2.37 3.20
N THR A 180 -4.71 -1.74 3.74
CA THR A 180 -4.62 -1.05 5.03
C THR A 180 -4.21 -2.01 6.15
N GLU A 181 -4.68 -3.26 6.12
CA GLU A 181 -4.36 -4.26 7.14
C GLU A 181 -2.87 -4.67 7.12
N TYR A 182 -2.23 -4.75 5.94
CA TYR A 182 -0.79 -5.01 5.85
C TYR A 182 0.02 -3.87 6.49
N ALA A 183 -0.29 -2.63 6.12
CA ALA A 183 0.41 -1.46 6.64
C ALA A 183 0.21 -1.28 8.16
N ASN A 184 -0.99 -1.55 8.67
CA ASN A 184 -1.26 -1.54 10.10
C ASN A 184 -0.42 -2.59 10.84
N ALA A 185 -0.36 -3.83 10.35
CA ALA A 185 0.46 -4.89 10.95
C ALA A 185 1.96 -4.54 10.90
N TYR A 186 2.43 -3.95 9.80
CA TYR A 186 3.80 -3.46 9.65
C TYR A 186 4.14 -2.41 10.72
N HIS A 187 3.30 -1.38 10.90
CA HIS A 187 3.54 -0.34 11.91
C HIS A 187 3.46 -0.87 13.34
N GLN A 188 2.54 -1.79 13.63
CA GLN A 188 2.44 -2.44 14.94
C GLN A 188 3.74 -3.20 15.29
N PHE A 189 4.29 -3.94 14.33
CA PHE A 189 5.57 -4.64 14.52
C PHE A 189 6.73 -3.65 14.72
N TYR A 190 6.86 -2.66 13.83
CA TYR A 190 7.98 -1.72 13.83
C TYR A 190 8.03 -0.88 15.11
N LEU A 191 6.90 -0.29 15.52
CA LEU A 191 6.85 0.51 16.74
C LEU A 191 7.21 -0.34 17.96
N LYS A 192 6.71 -1.57 18.03
CA LYS A 192 7.09 -2.50 19.11
C LYS A 192 8.58 -2.76 19.13
N ALA A 193 9.16 -3.12 17.97
CA ALA A 193 10.58 -3.42 17.88
C ALA A 193 11.48 -2.21 18.23
N ILE A 194 11.05 -0.98 17.92
CA ILE A 194 11.73 0.26 18.31
C ILE A 194 11.64 0.45 19.83
N LEU A 195 10.44 0.37 20.42
CA LEU A 195 10.24 0.60 21.86
C LEU A 195 10.92 -0.45 22.73
N ASP A 196 11.06 -1.69 22.25
CA ASP A 196 11.78 -2.76 22.94
C ASP A 196 13.32 -2.53 22.95
N ARG A 197 13.84 -1.53 22.22
CA ARG A 197 15.28 -1.27 22.02
C ARG A 197 15.68 0.14 22.48
N PRO A 198 16.00 0.34 23.77
CA PRO A 198 16.29 1.67 24.32
C PRO A 198 17.54 2.36 23.73
N PHE A 199 18.39 1.64 22.99
CA PHE A 199 19.53 2.21 22.27
C PHE A 199 19.14 2.92 20.97
N VAL A 200 17.90 2.76 20.48
CA VAL A 200 17.36 3.50 19.34
C VAL A 200 16.99 4.90 19.81
N ALA A 201 17.73 5.92 19.37
CA ALA A 201 17.57 7.29 19.88
C ALA A 201 16.27 7.97 19.41
N GLY A 202 15.72 7.51 18.29
CA GLY A 202 14.47 8.03 17.74
C GLY A 202 14.07 7.32 16.45
N SER A 203 12.85 7.59 16.00
CA SER A 203 12.33 7.03 14.75
C SER A 203 11.36 7.98 14.06
N ASN A 204 11.41 8.02 12.72
CA ASN A 204 10.52 8.81 11.89
C ASN A 204 9.74 7.87 10.95
N VAL A 205 8.40 7.92 11.02
CA VAL A 205 7.55 7.21 10.07
C VAL A 205 7.70 7.86 8.70
N TRP A 206 7.95 7.05 7.67
CA TRP A 206 7.93 7.50 6.29
C TRP A 206 6.58 7.12 5.67
N ASN A 207 5.62 8.05 5.52
CA ASN A 207 5.69 9.49 5.77
C ASN A 207 4.51 9.96 6.63
N LEU A 208 4.47 11.24 7.02
CA LEU A 208 3.29 11.84 7.62
C LEU A 208 2.09 11.84 6.64
N ALA A 209 2.26 12.35 5.42
CA ALA A 209 1.19 12.49 4.44
C ALA A 209 1.60 11.93 3.07
N GLU A 210 0.61 11.47 2.32
CA GLU A 210 0.78 11.05 0.94
C GLU A 210 1.36 12.19 0.10
N PHE A 211 2.27 11.84 -0.81
CA PHE A 211 2.95 12.83 -1.63
C PHE A 211 3.22 12.31 -3.05
N SER A 212 3.20 13.25 -4.00
CA SER A 212 3.45 12.96 -5.41
C SER A 212 4.86 12.44 -5.63
N SER A 213 4.96 11.36 -6.40
CA SER A 213 6.21 10.76 -6.85
C SER A 213 5.96 10.19 -8.24
N GLU A 214 6.20 11.02 -9.25
CA GLU A 214 5.78 10.80 -10.65
C GLU A 214 6.11 9.41 -11.20
N THR A 215 7.28 8.87 -10.86
CA THR A 215 7.74 7.57 -11.36
C THR A 215 7.03 6.37 -10.73
N ARG A 216 6.20 6.57 -9.71
CA ARG A 216 5.47 5.49 -9.04
C ARG A 216 4.28 5.05 -9.89
N GLN A 217 4.03 3.75 -9.86
CA GLN A 217 2.90 3.10 -10.51
C GLN A 217 2.13 2.32 -9.41
N GLU A 218 1.51 1.18 -9.72
CA GLU A 218 0.67 0.36 -8.82
C GLU A 218 -0.73 0.97 -8.57
N ALA A 219 -1.49 0.41 -7.62
CA ALA A 219 -2.87 0.78 -7.25
C ALA A 219 -3.22 2.28 -7.16
N ASN A 220 -2.24 3.15 -6.92
CA ASN A 220 -2.40 4.61 -6.92
C ASN A 220 -1.19 5.25 -7.62
N PRO A 221 -1.22 5.35 -8.97
CA PRO A 221 -0.10 5.86 -9.76
C PRO A 221 0.32 7.27 -9.37
N HIS A 222 1.60 7.58 -9.59
CA HIS A 222 2.24 8.87 -9.31
C HIS A 222 2.19 9.32 -7.84
N MET A 223 1.80 8.43 -6.92
CA MET A 223 1.65 8.72 -5.49
C MET A 223 2.48 7.77 -4.63
N ASN A 224 3.10 8.29 -3.57
CA ASN A 224 3.65 7.47 -2.48
C ASN A 224 2.63 7.38 -1.34
N THR A 225 2.17 6.16 -1.03
CA THR A 225 1.05 5.90 -0.13
C THR A 225 1.45 5.27 1.20
N LYS A 226 2.74 5.34 1.61
CA LYS A 226 3.22 4.81 2.92
C LYS A 226 2.78 5.62 4.14
N SER A 227 2.01 6.66 3.91
CA SER A 227 1.77 7.72 4.86
C SER A 227 0.78 7.36 5.96
N LEU A 228 0.84 8.08 7.07
CA LEU A 228 -0.17 8.05 8.12
C LEU A 228 -1.45 8.83 7.75
N LEU A 229 -1.33 9.80 6.84
CA LEU A 229 -2.43 10.63 6.34
C LEU A 229 -2.58 10.49 4.82
N THR A 230 -3.80 10.57 4.32
CA THR A 230 -4.10 10.69 2.88
C THR A 230 -3.55 11.99 2.30
N ALA A 231 -3.59 12.12 0.97
CA ALA A 231 -3.13 13.31 0.25
C ALA A 231 -3.91 14.57 0.66
N ASP A 232 -5.18 14.45 1.07
CA ASP A 232 -6.00 15.54 1.62
C ASP A 232 -5.98 15.62 3.15
N ARG A 233 -4.99 14.96 3.78
CA ARG A 233 -4.67 15.02 5.22
C ARG A 233 -5.71 14.36 6.13
N GLN A 234 -6.52 13.44 5.61
CA GLN A 234 -7.37 12.58 6.43
C GLN A 234 -6.53 11.50 7.13
N PRO A 235 -6.74 11.22 8.42
CA PRO A 235 -5.96 10.19 9.11
C PRO A 235 -6.35 8.77 8.72
N LYS A 236 -5.34 7.94 8.40
CA LYS A 236 -5.47 6.50 8.24
C LYS A 236 -5.45 5.78 9.59
N ASP A 237 -5.78 4.50 9.60
CA ASP A 237 -5.80 3.69 10.83
C ASP A 237 -4.45 3.66 11.57
N ALA A 238 -3.34 3.58 10.85
CA ALA A 238 -2.00 3.67 11.42
C ALA A 238 -1.77 4.98 12.20
N TYR A 239 -2.36 6.11 11.81
CA TYR A 239 -2.27 7.36 12.57
C TYR A 239 -2.87 7.22 13.96
N TYR A 240 -4.05 6.60 14.06
CA TYR A 240 -4.73 6.37 15.34
C TYR A 240 -3.97 5.36 16.22
N PHE A 241 -3.29 4.39 15.60
CA PHE A 241 -2.37 3.51 16.31
C PHE A 241 -1.22 4.28 16.98
N TYR A 242 -0.58 5.24 16.28
CA TYR A 242 0.44 6.10 16.91
C TYR A 242 -0.16 7.02 17.98
N GLN A 243 -1.36 7.58 17.76
CA GLN A 243 -2.03 8.37 18.81
C GLN A 243 -2.25 7.57 20.09
N ALA A 244 -2.65 6.29 19.98
CA ALA A 244 -2.81 5.39 21.12
C ALA A 244 -1.48 5.13 21.88
N HIS A 245 -0.32 5.32 21.27
CA HIS A 245 0.98 5.14 21.93
C HIS A 245 1.60 6.45 22.43
N LEU A 246 1.31 7.56 21.76
CA LEU A 246 1.96 8.84 22.02
C LEU A 246 1.14 9.75 22.95
N LEU A 247 -0.20 9.72 22.86
CA LEU A 247 -1.06 10.55 23.71
C LEU A 247 -1.03 10.07 25.17
N LYS A 248 -0.88 11.03 26.08
CA LYS A 248 -0.89 10.80 27.53
C LYS A 248 -2.29 10.92 28.14
N THR A 249 -3.21 11.60 27.44
CA THR A 249 -4.61 11.67 27.80
C THR A 249 -5.34 10.41 27.37
N PRO A 250 -6.38 9.95 28.10
CA PRO A 250 -7.19 8.82 27.68
C PRO A 250 -7.67 8.94 26.23
N PHE A 251 -7.44 7.90 25.43
CA PHE A 251 -7.67 7.89 23.99
C PHE A 251 -8.33 6.58 23.56
N LEU A 252 -9.30 6.68 22.66
CA LEU A 252 -10.03 5.55 22.07
C LEU A 252 -10.44 5.94 20.65
N ARG A 253 -10.22 5.03 19.70
CA ARG A 253 -10.63 5.22 18.31
C ARG A 253 -10.98 3.89 17.66
N ILE A 254 -12.18 3.77 17.12
CA ILE A 254 -12.55 2.63 16.27
C ILE A 254 -11.76 2.80 14.96
N GLY A 255 -10.96 1.79 14.59
CA GLY A 255 -10.32 1.69 13.27
C GLY A 255 -11.38 1.50 12.18
N SER A 256 -10.99 1.39 10.91
CA SER A 256 -11.91 1.30 9.77
C SER A 256 -12.63 2.61 9.43
N ARG A 257 -12.07 3.77 9.77
CA ARG A 257 -12.69 5.06 9.40
C ARG A 257 -12.75 5.30 7.90
N SER A 258 -11.75 4.82 7.17
CA SER A 258 -11.74 4.83 5.71
C SER A 258 -12.41 3.60 5.09
N TRP A 259 -12.78 2.59 5.89
CA TRP A 259 -13.47 1.38 5.45
C TRP A 259 -14.89 1.27 6.01
N ASN A 260 -15.64 2.36 5.81
CA ASN A 260 -17.01 2.53 6.28
C ASN A 260 -18.07 1.96 5.32
N LEU A 261 -17.68 1.55 4.11
CA LEU A 261 -18.50 0.77 3.19
C LEU A 261 -17.86 -0.61 3.01
N ARG A 262 -18.57 -1.65 3.43
CA ARG A 262 -18.07 -3.03 3.43
C ARG A 262 -19.04 -3.97 2.74
N SER A 263 -18.53 -5.12 2.30
CA SER A 263 -19.35 -6.22 1.78
C SER A 263 -18.80 -7.56 2.26
N GLY A 264 -19.65 -8.58 2.23
CA GLY A 264 -19.26 -9.93 2.61
C GLY A 264 -20.40 -10.93 2.42
N LEU A 265 -20.04 -12.20 2.26
CA LEU A 265 -21.00 -13.29 2.22
C LEU A 265 -21.63 -13.49 3.61
N ALA A 266 -22.92 -13.78 3.61
CA ALA A 266 -23.63 -14.24 4.80
C ALA A 266 -22.93 -15.48 5.40
N ALA A 267 -22.91 -15.56 6.73
CA ALA A 267 -22.22 -16.64 7.44
C ALA A 267 -22.75 -18.05 7.12
N SER A 268 -23.99 -18.14 6.62
CA SER A 268 -24.62 -19.34 6.07
C SER A 268 -25.82 -18.95 5.21
N ALA A 269 -26.43 -19.91 4.51
CA ALA A 269 -27.61 -19.68 3.66
C ALA A 269 -28.80 -19.04 4.40
N ASP A 270 -28.92 -19.27 5.71
CA ASP A 270 -29.99 -18.73 6.55
C ASP A 270 -29.56 -17.55 7.43
N SER A 271 -28.28 -17.18 7.41
CA SER A 271 -27.76 -16.09 8.23
C SER A 271 -28.02 -14.73 7.58
N LEU A 272 -28.34 -13.73 8.40
CA LEU A 272 -28.50 -12.33 7.97
C LEU A 272 -27.35 -11.45 8.48
N PHE A 273 -26.17 -12.05 8.65
CA PHE A 273 -24.97 -11.34 9.09
C PHE A 273 -23.70 -11.94 8.48
N CYS A 274 -22.65 -11.12 8.42
CA CYS A 274 -21.28 -11.50 8.09
C CYS A 274 -20.38 -11.07 9.26
N ARG A 275 -19.47 -11.95 9.71
CA ARG A 275 -18.49 -11.60 10.74
C ARG A 275 -17.23 -11.05 10.10
N GLN A 276 -16.85 -9.83 10.49
CA GLN A 276 -15.60 -9.23 10.05
C GLN A 276 -14.85 -8.61 11.22
N LEU A 277 -13.52 -8.56 11.08
CA LEU A 277 -12.63 -7.97 12.08
C LEU A 277 -12.80 -6.44 12.09
N VAL A 278 -12.78 -5.89 13.31
CA VAL A 278 -12.63 -4.45 13.58
C VAL A 278 -11.54 -4.30 14.64
N GLU A 279 -10.52 -3.51 14.32
CA GLU A 279 -9.51 -3.08 15.28
C GLU A 279 -9.95 -1.76 15.94
N ILE A 280 -9.64 -1.60 17.23
CA ILE A 280 -9.87 -0.38 17.99
C ILE A 280 -8.55 0.02 18.65
N TYR A 281 -8.10 1.24 18.39
CA TYR A 281 -6.85 1.80 18.90
C TYR A 281 -7.10 2.57 20.20
N THR A 282 -6.35 2.25 21.25
CA THR A 282 -6.54 2.87 22.58
C THR A 282 -5.29 2.81 23.44
N ASN A 283 -5.13 3.77 24.35
CA ASN A 283 -4.14 3.68 25.44
C ASN A 283 -4.73 3.12 26.74
N GLN A 284 -5.98 2.62 26.70
CA GLN A 284 -6.67 2.03 27.83
C GLN A 284 -6.52 0.51 27.82
N PRO A 285 -6.53 -0.16 28.99
CA PRO A 285 -6.24 -1.59 29.08
C PRO A 285 -7.29 -2.49 28.41
N ALA A 286 -8.54 -2.01 28.30
CA ALA A 286 -9.63 -2.77 27.70
C ALA A 286 -10.71 -1.85 27.13
N VAL A 287 -11.42 -2.36 26.12
CA VAL A 287 -12.50 -1.66 25.40
C VAL A 287 -13.76 -2.52 25.45
N ARG A 288 -14.91 -1.90 25.69
CA ARG A 288 -16.24 -2.48 25.45
C ARG A 288 -16.78 -1.99 24.12
N LEU A 289 -17.33 -2.89 23.30
CA LEU A 289 -17.91 -2.55 21.99
C LEU A 289 -19.39 -2.89 21.95
N LEU A 290 -20.20 -1.98 21.41
CA LEU A 290 -21.60 -2.19 21.10
C LEU A 290 -21.82 -2.10 19.58
N LEU A 291 -22.73 -2.91 19.07
CA LEU A 291 -23.24 -2.87 17.69
C LEU A 291 -24.75 -2.63 17.73
N ASN A 292 -25.23 -1.51 17.19
CA ASN A 292 -26.65 -1.13 17.19
C ASN A 292 -27.27 -1.22 18.60
N GLY A 293 -26.53 -0.76 19.62
CA GLY A 293 -26.92 -0.83 21.04
C GLY A 293 -26.77 -2.20 21.70
N ARG A 294 -26.47 -3.27 20.95
CA ARG A 294 -26.20 -4.61 21.51
C ARG A 294 -24.74 -4.72 21.95
N ASP A 295 -24.54 -5.12 23.19
CA ASP A 295 -23.20 -5.36 23.75
C ASP A 295 -22.51 -6.57 23.09
N LEU A 296 -21.30 -6.36 22.56
CA LEU A 296 -20.42 -7.41 22.03
C LEU A 296 -19.36 -7.85 23.04
N GLY A 297 -19.38 -7.28 24.24
CA GLY A 297 -18.48 -7.59 25.35
C GLY A 297 -17.24 -6.69 25.40
N THR A 298 -16.32 -7.07 26.28
CA THR A 298 -15.07 -6.35 26.54
C THR A 298 -13.87 -7.15 26.05
N LYS A 299 -12.90 -6.49 25.42
CA LYS A 299 -11.62 -7.05 24.98
C LYS A 299 -10.46 -6.25 25.55
N THR A 300 -9.41 -6.93 25.95
CA THR A 300 -8.13 -6.31 26.33
C THR A 300 -7.46 -5.70 25.10
N ALA A 301 -6.79 -4.56 25.30
CA ALA A 301 -5.95 -3.96 24.29
C ALA A 301 -4.54 -4.55 24.38
N GLU A 302 -4.13 -5.29 23.35
CA GLU A 302 -2.78 -5.83 23.22
C GLU A 302 -1.94 -4.84 22.43
N PHE A 303 -0.91 -4.28 23.06
CA PHE A 303 -0.06 -3.24 22.48
C PHE A 303 -0.88 -2.12 21.81
N GLY A 304 -1.87 -1.61 22.55
CA GLY A 304 -2.73 -0.51 22.11
C GLY A 304 -3.85 -0.87 21.13
N VAL A 305 -4.08 -2.16 20.83
CA VAL A 305 -5.11 -2.62 19.89
C VAL A 305 -6.06 -3.63 20.53
N ALA A 306 -7.36 -3.35 20.53
CA ALA A 306 -8.41 -4.30 20.87
C ALA A 306 -9.12 -4.80 19.59
N ARG A 307 -9.36 -6.12 19.49
CA ARG A 307 -9.86 -6.76 18.27
C ARG A 307 -11.21 -7.44 18.47
N PHE A 308 -12.17 -7.13 17.60
CA PHE A 308 -13.53 -7.65 17.66
C PHE A 308 -13.97 -8.28 16.34
N ASN A 309 -14.57 -9.47 16.40
CA ASN A 309 -15.25 -10.09 15.26
C ASN A 309 -16.72 -9.67 15.27
N VAL A 310 -17.01 -8.58 14.56
CA VAL A 310 -18.31 -7.90 14.54
C VAL A 310 -19.27 -8.59 13.55
N PRO A 311 -20.47 -9.00 13.96
CA PRO A 311 -21.48 -9.61 13.09
C PRO A 311 -22.31 -8.54 12.36
N PHE A 312 -21.76 -7.94 11.32
CA PHE A 312 -22.45 -6.93 10.51
C PHE A 312 -23.68 -7.50 9.80
N THR A 313 -24.78 -6.78 9.84
CA THR A 313 -26.01 -7.09 9.09
C THR A 313 -26.11 -6.22 7.85
N ASN A 314 -26.97 -6.57 6.88
CA ASN A 314 -27.19 -5.72 5.72
C ASN A 314 -27.65 -4.30 6.12
N GLY A 315 -27.14 -3.28 5.43
CA GLY A 315 -27.44 -1.87 5.69
C GLY A 315 -26.52 -1.23 6.72
N MET A 316 -27.04 -0.24 7.45
CA MET A 316 -26.25 0.56 8.39
C MET A 316 -25.99 -0.17 9.72
N ASN A 317 -24.74 -0.14 10.18
CA ASN A 317 -24.27 -0.73 11.42
C ASN A 317 -23.54 0.33 12.25
N GLN A 318 -24.08 0.69 13.42
CA GLN A 318 -23.50 1.67 14.31
C GLN A 318 -22.65 0.99 15.38
N LEU A 319 -21.35 1.27 15.38
CA LEU A 319 -20.42 0.81 16.39
C LEU A 319 -20.20 1.88 17.45
N ARG A 320 -20.25 1.50 18.72
CA ARG A 320 -19.90 2.37 19.85
C ARG A 320 -18.87 1.70 20.73
N ALA A 321 -17.69 2.30 20.84
CA ALA A 321 -16.61 1.84 21.69
C ALA A 321 -16.54 2.69 22.96
N GLN A 322 -16.35 2.05 24.11
CA GLN A 322 -16.31 2.71 25.41
C GLN A 322 -15.25 2.09 26.33
N VAL A 323 -14.76 2.86 27.29
CA VAL A 323 -13.85 2.41 28.34
C VAL A 323 -14.58 2.45 29.68
N ALA A 324 -14.56 1.34 30.42
CA ALA A 324 -15.28 1.24 31.69
C ALA A 324 -14.78 2.26 32.72
N GLY A 325 -15.70 3.03 33.30
CA GLY A 325 -15.38 4.02 34.34
C GLY A 325 -14.70 5.30 33.84
N GLN A 326 -14.59 5.50 32.52
CA GLN A 326 -13.98 6.71 31.94
C GLN A 326 -14.93 7.36 30.92
N PRO A 327 -14.94 8.71 30.82
CA PRO A 327 -15.76 9.44 29.86
C PRO A 327 -15.08 9.47 28.48
N VAL A 328 -14.64 8.32 27.98
CA VAL A 328 -13.96 8.19 26.69
C VAL A 328 -14.75 7.21 25.84
N GLU A 329 -15.28 7.70 24.73
CA GLU A 329 -16.02 6.92 23.76
C GLU A 329 -15.71 7.36 22.32
N ASP A 330 -15.93 6.47 21.37
CA ASP A 330 -15.90 6.76 19.94
C ASP A 330 -17.04 6.01 19.25
N GLN A 331 -17.49 6.55 18.12
CA GLN A 331 -18.53 5.97 17.29
C GLN A 331 -18.06 5.91 15.83
N ALA A 332 -18.46 4.84 15.14
CA ALA A 332 -18.28 4.69 13.71
C ALA A 332 -19.53 4.04 13.11
N ASP A 333 -19.94 4.55 11.95
CA ASP A 333 -21.07 4.03 11.19
C ASP A 333 -20.50 3.28 9.98
N ILE A 334 -20.93 2.03 9.79
CA ILE A 334 -20.49 1.14 8.72
C ILE A 334 -21.71 0.72 7.91
N GLU A 335 -21.76 1.14 6.65
CA GLU A 335 -22.68 0.60 5.66
C GLU A 335 -22.15 -0.76 5.18
N PHE A 336 -23.02 -1.77 5.21
CA PHE A 336 -22.66 -3.14 4.89
C PHE A 336 -23.58 -3.73 3.82
N GLN A 337 -22.99 -4.15 2.71
CA GLN A 337 -23.66 -4.88 1.63
C GLN A 337 -23.54 -6.38 1.91
N LEU A 338 -24.60 -6.99 2.44
CA LEU A 338 -24.58 -8.41 2.75
C LEU A 338 -24.99 -9.22 1.52
N LEU A 339 -24.07 -10.06 1.04
CA LEU A 339 -24.32 -10.95 -0.10
C LEU A 339 -24.82 -12.31 0.38
N PRO A 340 -25.86 -12.88 -0.23
CA PRO A 340 -26.29 -14.23 0.10
C PRO A 340 -25.29 -15.27 -0.42
N THR A 341 -25.14 -16.38 0.29
CA THR A 341 -24.40 -17.56 -0.24
C THR A 341 -25.18 -18.28 -1.33
N GLN A 342 -26.50 -18.10 -1.36
CA GLN A 342 -27.43 -18.64 -2.35
C GLN A 342 -28.15 -17.46 -3.00
N LEU A 343 -27.83 -17.15 -4.27
CA LEU A 343 -28.27 -15.92 -4.91
C LEU A 343 -29.80 -15.83 -5.11
N THR A 344 -30.49 -16.97 -5.03
CA THR A 344 -31.96 -17.08 -5.08
C THR A 344 -32.65 -16.88 -3.73
N SER A 345 -31.91 -16.53 -2.67
CA SER A 345 -32.47 -16.29 -1.33
C SER A 345 -33.58 -15.24 -1.34
N SER A 346 -34.74 -15.59 -0.78
CA SER A 346 -35.84 -14.64 -0.56
C SER A 346 -35.63 -13.73 0.65
N LYS A 347 -34.79 -14.14 1.61
CA LYS A 347 -34.48 -13.36 2.81
C LYS A 347 -33.43 -12.27 2.55
N LEU A 348 -32.53 -12.53 1.60
CA LEU A 348 -31.51 -11.58 1.12
C LEU A 348 -31.58 -11.54 -0.41
N PRO A 349 -32.54 -10.78 -0.98
CA PRO A 349 -32.70 -10.69 -2.42
C PRO A 349 -31.45 -10.14 -3.10
N PHE A 350 -31.02 -10.79 -4.18
CA PHE A 350 -29.91 -10.30 -5.00
C PHE A 350 -30.25 -8.97 -5.67
N THR A 351 -29.36 -7.99 -5.52
CA THR A 351 -29.44 -6.66 -6.14
C THR A 351 -28.27 -6.43 -7.08
N GLU A 352 -27.05 -6.57 -6.56
CA GLU A 352 -25.82 -6.36 -7.30
C GLU A 352 -24.68 -7.22 -6.76
N LEU A 353 -23.66 -7.43 -7.61
CA LEU A 353 -22.39 -8.04 -7.26
C LEU A 353 -21.29 -7.40 -8.11
N ASN A 354 -20.23 -6.93 -7.47
CA ASN A 354 -18.99 -6.51 -8.13
C ASN A 354 -17.86 -7.43 -7.69
N VAL A 355 -17.07 -7.92 -8.64
CA VAL A 355 -16.01 -8.90 -8.42
C VAL A 355 -14.73 -8.38 -9.06
N SER A 356 -13.66 -8.34 -8.27
CA SER A 356 -12.29 -8.14 -8.75
C SER A 356 -11.67 -9.51 -9.05
N LEU A 357 -11.28 -9.73 -10.30
CA LEU A 357 -10.76 -11.01 -10.79
C LEU A 357 -9.24 -11.04 -10.70
N GLY A 358 -8.70 -12.20 -10.34
CA GLY A 358 -7.28 -12.35 -10.04
C GLY A 358 -6.80 -11.58 -8.81
N ASP A 359 -7.72 -11.06 -7.98
CA ASP A 359 -7.41 -10.30 -6.77
C ASP A 359 -7.77 -11.08 -5.50
N ALA A 360 -7.04 -10.81 -4.43
CA ALA A 360 -7.30 -11.31 -3.08
C ALA A 360 -7.76 -10.20 -2.12
N ARG A 361 -7.96 -8.98 -2.64
CA ARG A 361 -8.38 -7.79 -1.90
C ARG A 361 -9.81 -7.42 -2.24
N THR A 362 -10.48 -6.83 -1.27
CA THR A 362 -11.65 -6.00 -1.52
C THR A 362 -11.18 -4.63 -1.98
N PHE A 363 -11.78 -4.11 -3.05
CA PHE A 363 -11.61 -2.74 -3.49
C PHE A 363 -12.92 -1.96 -3.29
N THR A 364 -12.86 -0.81 -2.63
CA THR A 364 -14.04 -0.01 -2.29
C THR A 364 -14.02 1.34 -3.00
N ASP A 365 -15.11 1.66 -3.69
CA ASP A 365 -15.38 2.99 -4.20
C ASP A 365 -16.55 3.61 -3.43
N ALA A 366 -16.22 4.47 -2.48
CA ALA A 366 -17.20 5.18 -1.69
C ALA A 366 -18.03 6.18 -2.52
N LYS A 367 -17.50 6.72 -3.64
CA LYS A 367 -18.22 7.70 -4.47
C LYS A 367 -19.34 7.06 -5.27
N LEU A 368 -19.09 5.88 -5.81
CA LEU A 368 -20.10 5.10 -6.55
C LEU A 368 -20.87 4.12 -5.65
N HIS A 369 -20.57 4.08 -4.35
CA HIS A 369 -21.10 3.10 -3.40
C HIS A 369 -20.89 1.64 -3.86
N GLN A 370 -19.71 1.32 -4.39
CA GLN A 370 -19.39 -0.01 -4.90
C GLN A 370 -18.36 -0.71 -4.01
N VAL A 371 -18.60 -1.98 -3.73
CA VAL A 371 -17.62 -2.88 -3.14
C VAL A 371 -17.32 -4.00 -4.13
N TRP A 372 -16.05 -4.11 -4.52
CA TRP A 372 -15.52 -5.13 -5.42
C TRP A 372 -14.92 -6.24 -4.58
N MET A 373 -15.55 -7.40 -4.60
CA MET A 373 -15.15 -8.57 -3.80
C MET A 373 -14.08 -9.38 -4.53
N PRO A 374 -13.14 -10.01 -3.81
CA PRO A 374 -12.26 -11.01 -4.40
C PRO A 374 -13.05 -12.10 -5.12
N GLU A 375 -12.51 -12.59 -6.22
CA GLU A 375 -13.08 -13.72 -6.94
C GLU A 375 -13.15 -15.00 -6.11
N GLN A 376 -14.05 -15.89 -6.49
CA GLN A 376 -14.11 -17.26 -5.99
C GLN A 376 -14.45 -18.23 -7.12
N GLU A 377 -14.09 -19.50 -6.94
CA GLU A 377 -14.51 -20.57 -7.84
C GLU A 377 -16.03 -20.77 -7.73
N TYR A 378 -16.67 -21.08 -8.85
CA TYR A 378 -18.11 -21.30 -8.89
C TYR A 378 -18.55 -22.42 -7.95
N THR A 379 -19.58 -22.12 -7.16
CA THR A 379 -20.30 -23.09 -6.33
C THR A 379 -21.79 -23.09 -6.68
N PRO A 380 -22.45 -24.27 -6.75
CA PRO A 380 -23.87 -24.34 -7.08
C PRO A 380 -24.76 -23.51 -6.16
N GLY A 381 -25.64 -22.72 -6.77
CA GLY A 381 -26.52 -21.76 -6.12
C GLY A 381 -25.89 -20.41 -5.80
N GLY A 382 -24.56 -20.31 -5.93
CA GLY A 382 -23.79 -19.09 -5.72
C GLY A 382 -23.32 -18.46 -7.02
N TRP A 383 -22.05 -18.09 -7.06
CA TRP A 383 -21.39 -17.47 -8.21
C TRP A 383 -19.90 -17.79 -8.21
N GLY A 384 -19.24 -17.60 -9.35
CA GLY A 384 -17.78 -17.67 -9.44
C GLY A 384 -17.26 -17.93 -10.83
N TYR A 385 -15.93 -17.94 -10.95
CA TYR A 385 -15.25 -18.33 -12.17
C TYR A 385 -15.25 -19.86 -12.35
N VAL A 386 -15.05 -20.30 -13.59
CA VAL A 386 -14.73 -21.68 -13.95
C VAL A 386 -13.45 -21.67 -14.78
N GLY A 387 -12.44 -22.41 -14.32
CA GLY A 387 -11.15 -22.50 -14.99
C GLY A 387 -10.26 -21.26 -14.84
N GLY A 388 -9.17 -21.25 -15.61
CA GLY A 388 -8.16 -20.20 -15.57
C GLY A 388 -7.31 -20.17 -14.30
N LYS A 389 -6.43 -19.16 -14.23
CA LYS A 389 -5.52 -18.92 -13.11
C LYS A 389 -5.39 -17.43 -12.84
N VAL A 390 -5.05 -17.10 -11.60
CA VAL A 390 -4.65 -15.73 -11.21
C VAL A 390 -3.41 -15.34 -12.00
N TYR A 391 -3.44 -14.17 -12.64
CA TYR A 391 -2.28 -13.63 -13.33
C TYR A 391 -1.25 -13.11 -12.34
N LYS A 392 0.02 -13.28 -12.70
CA LYS A 392 1.15 -12.62 -12.04
C LYS A 392 2.17 -12.25 -13.11
N LEU A 393 2.52 -10.97 -13.18
CA LEU A 393 3.55 -10.47 -14.08
C LEU A 393 4.90 -11.14 -13.72
N PRO A 394 5.55 -11.87 -14.66
CA PRO A 394 6.79 -12.56 -14.37
C PRO A 394 7.92 -11.60 -13.98
N GLY A 395 8.69 -11.97 -12.96
CA GLY A 395 9.82 -11.17 -12.48
C GLY A 395 9.44 -10.05 -11.50
N GLU A 396 8.15 -9.77 -11.31
CA GLU A 396 7.70 -8.70 -10.41
C GLU A 396 7.51 -9.14 -8.95
N ARG A 397 7.64 -8.13 -8.08
CA ARG A 397 7.57 -8.28 -6.61
C ARG A 397 6.15 -8.51 -6.06
N LEU A 398 5.12 -8.18 -6.84
CA LEU A 398 3.74 -8.32 -6.40
C LEU A 398 3.35 -9.79 -6.16
N PRO A 399 2.43 -10.07 -5.21
CA PRO A 399 1.94 -11.42 -5.00
C PRO A 399 1.10 -11.94 -6.18
N TYR A 400 0.45 -11.06 -6.93
CA TYR A 400 -0.37 -11.29 -8.11
C TYR A 400 -0.51 -9.98 -8.90
N GLY A 401 -1.07 -10.04 -10.10
CA GLY A 401 -1.30 -8.86 -10.94
C GLY A 401 -0.03 -8.27 -11.56
N SER A 402 -0.08 -6.97 -11.83
CA SER A 402 0.94 -6.12 -12.44
C SER A 402 1.12 -4.87 -11.58
N ASP A 403 2.32 -4.30 -11.52
CA ASP A 403 2.57 -3.00 -10.88
C ASP A 403 2.55 -1.84 -11.89
N ARG A 404 2.18 -2.11 -13.14
CA ARG A 404 2.14 -1.14 -14.22
C ARG A 404 0.92 -0.23 -14.15
N ASP A 405 1.11 1.03 -14.50
CA ASP A 405 0.05 2.03 -14.66
C ASP A 405 -0.98 1.60 -15.72
N ILE A 406 -2.28 1.76 -15.42
CA ILE A 406 -3.37 1.42 -16.33
C ILE A 406 -4.06 2.70 -16.80
N LEU A 407 -3.90 2.99 -18.09
CA LEU A 407 -4.42 4.20 -18.71
C LEU A 407 -5.95 4.20 -18.81
N GLY A 408 -6.54 5.40 -18.73
CA GLY A 408 -7.97 5.62 -18.96
C GLY A 408 -8.87 5.27 -17.77
N THR A 409 -8.31 5.05 -16.59
CA THR A 409 -9.07 4.73 -15.37
C THR A 409 -8.47 5.40 -14.14
N GLY A 410 -9.25 5.50 -13.06
CA GLY A 410 -8.74 5.79 -11.70
C GLY A 410 -8.88 4.57 -10.76
N TYR A 411 -9.22 3.42 -11.36
CA TYR A 411 -9.44 2.13 -10.69
C TYR A 411 -8.29 1.15 -10.99
N ASP A 412 -7.05 1.64 -10.99
CA ASP A 412 -5.85 0.84 -11.28
C ASP A 412 -5.84 -0.47 -10.50
N ALA A 413 -6.17 -0.42 -9.21
CA ALA A 413 -6.24 -1.60 -8.35
C ALA A 413 -7.19 -2.71 -8.85
N LEU A 414 -8.25 -2.37 -9.59
CA LEU A 414 -9.16 -3.33 -10.22
C LEU A 414 -8.60 -3.90 -11.53
N TYR A 415 -7.92 -3.06 -12.33
CA TYR A 415 -7.41 -3.46 -13.64
C TYR A 415 -6.01 -4.06 -13.59
N GLU A 416 -5.23 -3.82 -12.54
CA GLU A 416 -3.89 -4.37 -12.35
C GLU A 416 -3.91 -5.88 -12.05
N THR A 417 -5.08 -6.43 -11.70
CA THR A 417 -5.32 -7.85 -11.47
C THR A 417 -6.20 -8.44 -12.58
N GLN A 418 -5.99 -9.72 -12.89
CA GLN A 418 -6.83 -10.43 -13.85
C GLN A 418 -6.80 -11.94 -13.65
N ARG A 419 -7.87 -12.61 -14.05
CA ARG A 419 -7.89 -14.06 -14.28
C ARG A 419 -7.63 -14.34 -15.76
N VAL A 420 -6.68 -15.24 -16.03
CA VAL A 420 -6.27 -15.60 -17.39
C VAL A 420 -6.67 -17.05 -17.67
N GLY A 421 -7.24 -17.31 -18.84
CA GLY A 421 -7.66 -18.63 -19.29
C GLY A 421 -8.96 -19.13 -18.66
N LEU A 422 -9.80 -18.26 -18.12
CA LEU A 422 -11.13 -18.66 -17.65
C LEU A 422 -12.00 -19.14 -18.82
N SER A 423 -12.76 -20.22 -18.59
CA SER A 423 -13.71 -20.72 -19.58
C SER A 423 -15.12 -20.15 -19.36
N GLN A 424 -15.51 -19.93 -18.10
CA GLN A 424 -16.80 -19.35 -17.77
C GLN A 424 -16.73 -18.46 -16.53
N PHE A 425 -17.72 -17.59 -16.40
CA PHE A 425 -18.15 -17.04 -15.12
C PHE A 425 -19.65 -17.29 -14.95
N ARG A 426 -20.05 -17.75 -13.78
CA ARG A 426 -21.44 -18.20 -13.52
C ARG A 426 -22.02 -17.49 -12.31
N LEU A 427 -23.30 -17.15 -12.39
CA LEU A 427 -24.08 -16.62 -11.28
C LEU A 427 -25.48 -17.24 -11.30
N ASP A 428 -25.85 -17.98 -10.25
CA ASP A 428 -27.15 -18.64 -10.16
C ASP A 428 -28.22 -17.67 -9.63
N VAL A 429 -28.35 -16.51 -10.29
CA VAL A 429 -29.30 -15.43 -9.93
C VAL A 429 -30.76 -15.80 -10.27
N PRO A 430 -31.75 -15.17 -9.61
CA PRO A 430 -33.16 -15.31 -9.97
C PRO A 430 -33.45 -14.93 -11.43
N ASP A 431 -34.55 -15.45 -11.97
CA ASP A 431 -35.06 -14.98 -13.27
C ASP A 431 -35.35 -13.47 -13.23
N GLY A 432 -34.91 -12.75 -14.27
CA GLY A 432 -35.00 -11.30 -14.32
C GLY A 432 -34.15 -10.68 -15.42
N GLU A 433 -34.12 -9.35 -15.47
CA GLU A 433 -33.26 -8.57 -16.34
C GLU A 433 -32.06 -8.02 -15.56
N TYR A 434 -30.89 -8.12 -16.17
CA TYR A 434 -29.62 -7.72 -15.58
C TYR A 434 -28.80 -6.88 -16.56
N GLU A 435 -28.05 -5.94 -16.02
CA GLU A 435 -26.91 -5.31 -16.70
C GLU A 435 -25.63 -5.99 -16.19
N VAL A 436 -24.84 -6.53 -17.12
CA VAL A 436 -23.53 -7.11 -16.84
C VAL A 436 -22.46 -6.20 -17.43
N THR A 437 -21.56 -5.69 -16.60
CA THR A 437 -20.38 -4.92 -17.04
C THR A 437 -19.13 -5.79 -16.91
N LEU A 438 -18.41 -5.96 -18.01
CA LEU A 438 -17.17 -6.72 -18.09
C LEU A 438 -16.00 -5.75 -18.25
N HIS A 439 -14.99 -5.88 -17.38
CA HIS A 439 -13.82 -5.02 -17.34
C HIS A 439 -12.56 -5.77 -17.78
N PHE A 440 -11.80 -5.16 -18.69
CA PHE A 440 -10.63 -5.74 -19.32
C PHE A 440 -9.45 -4.75 -19.34
N ALA A 441 -8.24 -5.25 -19.17
CA ALA A 441 -6.98 -4.57 -19.50
C ALA A 441 -5.92 -5.61 -19.91
N GLU A 442 -5.18 -5.37 -20.98
CA GLU A 442 -4.08 -6.25 -21.41
C GLU A 442 -2.80 -5.94 -20.62
N LEU A 443 -2.41 -6.86 -19.73
CA LEU A 443 -1.26 -6.67 -18.83
C LEU A 443 0.07 -7.26 -19.33
N GLU A 444 0.05 -8.13 -20.34
CA GLU A 444 1.28 -8.79 -20.83
C GLU A 444 2.01 -7.95 -21.88
N ALA A 445 1.32 -7.05 -22.56
CA ALA A 445 1.92 -6.16 -23.53
C ALA A 445 2.61 -4.97 -22.84
N ALA A 446 3.86 -4.69 -23.21
CA ALA A 446 4.51 -3.43 -22.85
C ALA A 446 3.98 -2.32 -23.78
N PRO A 447 3.69 -1.11 -23.28
CA PRO A 447 3.42 0.02 -24.14
C PRO A 447 4.65 0.31 -25.01
N ALA A 448 4.45 0.90 -26.19
CA ALA A 448 5.57 1.42 -26.97
C ALA A 448 6.36 2.36 -26.06
N ALA A 449 7.67 2.13 -25.91
CA ALA A 449 8.48 2.90 -24.98
C ALA A 449 8.37 4.39 -25.33
N GLU A 450 7.65 5.16 -24.52
CA GLU A 450 7.89 6.59 -24.46
C GLU A 450 9.32 6.76 -23.97
N GLN A 451 10.17 7.32 -24.83
CA GLN A 451 11.49 7.79 -24.44
C GLN A 451 11.31 8.95 -23.46
N LEU A 452 11.00 8.66 -22.20
CA LEU A 452 11.18 9.60 -21.11
C LEU A 452 12.69 9.80 -20.96
N VAL A 453 13.15 10.99 -21.38
CA VAL A 453 14.55 11.45 -21.44
C VAL A 453 15.23 11.50 -20.05
N TYR A 454 14.53 11.14 -18.97
CA TYR A 454 15.04 11.08 -17.60
C TYR A 454 14.67 9.77 -16.91
N ASN A 455 15.06 8.64 -17.47
CA ASN A 455 14.97 7.37 -16.77
C ASN A 455 16.15 7.23 -15.79
N LEU A 456 16.01 7.80 -14.59
CA LEU A 456 16.98 7.67 -13.49
C LEU A 456 16.80 6.38 -12.69
N ALA A 457 15.90 5.46 -13.08
CA ALA A 457 15.76 4.16 -12.44
C ALA A 457 16.86 3.21 -12.94
N GLY A 458 17.77 2.83 -12.04
CA GLY A 458 18.69 1.72 -12.28
C GLY A 458 17.90 0.43 -12.56
N ASN A 459 18.04 -0.08 -13.78
CA ASN A 459 17.72 -1.43 -14.23
C ASN A 459 16.61 -2.18 -13.48
N SER A 460 15.37 -1.98 -13.93
CA SER A 460 14.51 -3.12 -14.29
C SER A 460 14.32 -3.10 -15.80
N ALA A 461 15.41 -3.32 -16.53
CA ALA A 461 15.31 -3.70 -17.92
C ALA A 461 14.55 -5.04 -17.97
N ALA A 462 13.26 -4.98 -18.30
CA ALA A 462 12.54 -6.09 -18.92
C ALA A 462 13.14 -6.37 -20.31
N ALA A 463 14.45 -6.63 -20.36
CA ALA A 463 15.17 -7.08 -21.53
C ALA A 463 15.08 -8.60 -21.54
N GLY A 464 14.00 -9.14 -22.11
CA GLY A 464 13.89 -10.59 -22.30
C GLY A 464 12.50 -11.16 -22.56
N ALA A 465 11.42 -10.36 -22.46
CA ALA A 465 10.10 -10.88 -22.85
C ALA A 465 9.98 -10.86 -24.38
N THR A 466 10.12 -12.02 -25.01
CA THR A 466 9.61 -12.26 -26.36
C THR A 466 8.17 -11.74 -26.41
N PRO A 467 7.76 -10.94 -27.41
CA PRO A 467 6.38 -10.52 -27.53
C PRO A 467 5.49 -11.76 -27.50
N LYS A 468 4.71 -11.93 -26.43
CA LYS A 468 3.70 -12.99 -26.41
C LYS A 468 2.75 -12.73 -27.57
N ALA A 469 2.38 -13.79 -28.28
CA ALA A 469 1.37 -13.69 -29.31
C ALA A 469 0.11 -13.02 -28.73
N GLY A 470 -0.47 -12.07 -29.47
CA GLY A 470 -1.69 -11.40 -29.04
C GLY A 470 -2.82 -12.40 -28.74
N ARG A 471 -3.77 -12.00 -27.90
CA ARG A 471 -4.94 -12.84 -27.59
C ARG A 471 -6.16 -12.33 -28.35
N SER A 472 -7.02 -13.27 -28.75
CA SER A 472 -8.36 -12.97 -29.24
C SER A 472 -9.37 -14.00 -28.76
N PHE A 473 -10.55 -13.54 -28.35
CA PHE A 473 -11.61 -14.37 -27.80
C PHE A 473 -12.97 -13.69 -27.93
N SER A 474 -14.04 -14.47 -27.78
CA SER A 474 -15.42 -13.95 -27.72
C SER A 474 -16.02 -14.22 -26.35
N VAL A 475 -16.97 -13.38 -25.93
CA VAL A 475 -17.80 -13.62 -24.74
C VAL A 475 -19.24 -13.83 -25.18
N LEU A 476 -19.84 -14.93 -24.73
CA LEU A 476 -21.26 -15.22 -24.91
C LEU A 476 -21.96 -15.08 -23.55
N ALA A 477 -23.15 -14.48 -23.53
CA ALA A 477 -24.02 -14.45 -22.37
C ALA A 477 -25.21 -15.39 -22.60
N ASN A 478 -25.38 -16.39 -21.75
CA ASN A 478 -26.43 -17.42 -21.86
C ASN A 478 -26.50 -18.06 -23.27
N GLY A 479 -25.33 -18.27 -23.90
CA GLY A 479 -25.19 -18.85 -25.24
C GLY A 479 -25.38 -17.88 -26.41
N VAL A 480 -25.65 -16.59 -26.15
CA VAL A 480 -25.77 -15.55 -27.18
C VAL A 480 -24.49 -14.72 -27.23
N ALA A 481 -23.94 -14.47 -28.42
CA ALA A 481 -22.75 -13.64 -28.58
C ALA A 481 -22.99 -12.22 -28.03
N ALA A 482 -22.26 -11.87 -26.97
CA ALA A 482 -22.35 -10.58 -26.30
C ALA A 482 -21.21 -9.65 -26.73
N LEU A 483 -19.97 -10.17 -26.74
CA LEU A 483 -18.77 -9.45 -27.18
C LEU A 483 -18.01 -10.32 -28.19
N PRO A 484 -18.28 -10.19 -29.49
CA PRO A 484 -17.57 -10.96 -30.50
C PRO A 484 -16.17 -10.39 -30.76
N ASN A 485 -15.17 -11.27 -30.91
CA ASN A 485 -13.83 -10.94 -31.40
C ASN A 485 -13.10 -9.85 -30.59
N LEU A 486 -13.14 -9.93 -29.26
CA LEU A 486 -12.23 -9.14 -28.42
C LEU A 486 -10.79 -9.53 -28.76
N SER A 487 -9.89 -8.55 -28.92
CA SER A 487 -8.53 -8.80 -29.37
C SER A 487 -7.59 -7.67 -28.97
N THR A 488 -6.35 -8.04 -28.62
CA THR A 488 -5.28 -7.06 -28.33
C THR A 488 -4.88 -6.23 -29.54
N ALA A 489 -5.23 -6.68 -30.75
CA ALA A 489 -4.94 -5.94 -31.98
C ALA A 489 -5.95 -4.81 -32.25
N THR A 490 -7.12 -4.81 -31.61
CA THR A 490 -8.23 -3.90 -31.97
C THR A 490 -8.94 -3.30 -30.77
N THR A 491 -9.38 -4.12 -29.82
CA THR A 491 -10.32 -3.73 -28.76
C THR A 491 -9.73 -3.74 -27.36
N LEU A 492 -8.57 -4.38 -27.17
CA LEU A 492 -7.88 -4.48 -25.88
C LEU A 492 -6.46 -3.89 -25.97
N PRO A 493 -6.29 -2.56 -25.99
CA PRO A 493 -4.98 -1.94 -26.01
C PRO A 493 -4.15 -2.32 -24.77
N ALA A 494 -2.83 -2.36 -24.94
CA ALA A 494 -1.89 -2.64 -23.85
C ALA A 494 -2.05 -1.61 -22.72
N LEU A 495 -2.16 -2.09 -21.47
CA LEU A 495 -2.26 -1.26 -20.26
C LEU A 495 -3.34 -0.17 -20.32
N GLN A 496 -4.46 -0.44 -20.98
CA GLN A 496 -5.58 0.49 -21.03
C GLN A 496 -6.85 -0.20 -20.54
N ALA A 497 -7.56 0.47 -19.64
CA ALA A 497 -8.84 0.00 -19.13
C ALA A 497 -9.92 0.10 -20.22
N VAL A 498 -10.64 -0.99 -20.45
CA VAL A 498 -11.79 -1.05 -21.34
C VAL A 498 -12.93 -1.79 -20.64
N SER A 499 -14.15 -1.28 -20.74
CA SER A 499 -15.32 -1.92 -20.14
C SER A 499 -16.50 -1.98 -21.11
N TYR A 500 -17.26 -3.06 -21.05
CA TYR A 500 -18.44 -3.28 -21.90
C TYR A 500 -19.66 -3.62 -21.06
N LYS A 501 -20.78 -2.95 -21.34
CA LYS A 501 -22.08 -3.23 -20.73
C LYS A 501 -22.91 -4.13 -21.65
N VAL A 502 -23.45 -5.20 -21.09
CA VAL A 502 -24.23 -6.21 -21.80
C VAL A 502 -25.55 -6.44 -21.04
N PRO A 503 -26.71 -6.22 -21.67
CA PRO A 503 -27.99 -6.64 -21.10
C PRO A 503 -28.11 -8.17 -21.15
N VAL A 504 -28.51 -8.79 -20.04
CA VAL A 504 -28.66 -10.24 -19.93
C VAL A 504 -29.97 -10.58 -19.25
N SER A 505 -30.77 -11.42 -19.90
CA SER A 505 -31.99 -11.98 -19.34
C SER A 505 -31.70 -13.36 -18.72
N ALA A 506 -31.89 -13.52 -17.41
CA ALA A 506 -31.88 -14.81 -16.73
C ALA A 506 -33.28 -15.42 -16.81
N ARG A 507 -33.38 -16.67 -17.27
CA ARG A 507 -34.64 -17.37 -17.53
C ARG A 507 -34.53 -18.86 -17.21
N GLY A 508 -35.63 -19.41 -16.70
CA GLY A 508 -35.80 -20.84 -16.45
C GLY A 508 -34.89 -21.36 -15.34
N GLY A 509 -34.53 -20.50 -14.38
CA GLY A 509 -33.67 -20.85 -13.24
C GLY A 509 -32.22 -21.16 -13.62
N ARG A 510 -31.77 -20.80 -14.83
CA ARG A 510 -30.40 -21.04 -15.30
C ARG A 510 -29.38 -19.99 -14.84
N GLY A 511 -29.85 -18.89 -14.26
CA GLY A 511 -29.03 -17.75 -13.89
C GLY A 511 -28.36 -17.07 -15.09
N ILE A 512 -27.13 -16.62 -14.88
CA ILE A 512 -26.26 -15.99 -15.89
C ILE A 512 -25.02 -16.87 -16.04
N ILE A 513 -24.76 -17.27 -17.29
CA ILE A 513 -23.54 -17.97 -17.70
C ILE A 513 -22.86 -17.11 -18.75
N LEU A 514 -21.62 -16.71 -18.45
CA LEU A 514 -20.75 -15.98 -19.37
C LEU A 514 -19.69 -16.96 -19.87
N ASP A 515 -19.75 -17.34 -21.14
CA ASP A 515 -18.78 -18.24 -21.77
C ASP A 515 -17.67 -17.43 -22.45
N PHE A 516 -16.43 -17.77 -22.16
CA PHE A 516 -15.24 -17.17 -22.76
C PHE A 516 -14.64 -18.14 -23.77
N GLN A 517 -14.74 -17.82 -25.06
CA GLN A 517 -14.34 -18.69 -26.16
C GLN A 517 -13.03 -18.20 -26.78
N PRO A 518 -11.88 -18.83 -26.47
CA PRO A 518 -10.60 -18.44 -27.06
C PRO A 518 -10.57 -18.74 -28.56
N GLN A 519 -9.99 -17.81 -29.31
CA GLN A 519 -9.63 -18.00 -30.74
C GLN A 519 -8.11 -18.08 -30.89
N THR A 520 -7.40 -17.16 -30.24
CA THR A 520 -5.93 -17.15 -30.14
C THR A 520 -5.53 -16.78 -28.71
N GLY A 521 -4.53 -17.46 -28.13
CA GLY A 521 -4.07 -17.17 -26.77
C GLY A 521 -5.08 -17.50 -25.68
N GLU A 522 -4.87 -16.95 -24.48
CA GLU A 522 -5.72 -17.16 -23.30
C GLU A 522 -6.74 -16.02 -23.17
N THR A 523 -7.97 -16.34 -22.74
CA THR A 523 -9.01 -15.36 -22.35
C THR A 523 -8.59 -14.57 -21.11
N ILE A 524 -9.16 -13.39 -20.88
CA ILE A 524 -8.88 -12.58 -19.68
C ILE A 524 -10.16 -11.97 -19.12
N LEU A 525 -10.17 -11.64 -17.83
CA LEU A 525 -11.16 -10.78 -17.19
C LEU A 525 -10.52 -10.13 -15.95
N ASN A 526 -10.68 -8.81 -15.79
CA ASN A 526 -10.14 -8.05 -14.66
C ASN A 526 -11.22 -7.75 -13.62
N GLY A 527 -12.44 -7.45 -14.08
CA GLY A 527 -13.57 -7.11 -13.22
C GLY A 527 -14.90 -7.55 -13.81
N LEU A 528 -15.87 -7.87 -12.94
CA LEU A 528 -17.25 -8.16 -13.31
C LEU A 528 -18.19 -7.42 -12.39
N GLN A 529 -19.14 -6.68 -12.97
CA GLN A 529 -20.27 -6.10 -12.24
C GLN A 529 -21.57 -6.67 -12.81
N VAL A 530 -22.45 -7.14 -11.94
CA VAL A 530 -23.79 -7.63 -12.32
C VAL A 530 -24.81 -6.89 -11.48
N LYS A 531 -25.72 -6.17 -12.13
CA LYS A 531 -26.78 -5.40 -11.49
C LYS A 531 -28.14 -5.86 -11.99
N ARG A 532 -29.06 -6.12 -11.07
CA ARG A 532 -30.46 -6.39 -11.40
C ARG A 532 -31.18 -5.10 -11.78
N LEU A 533 -31.92 -5.10 -12.90
CA LEU A 533 -32.57 -3.91 -13.45
C LEU A 533 -34.01 -3.73 -12.97
N ASN A 534 -34.71 -4.81 -12.60
CA ASN A 534 -36.10 -4.81 -12.12
C ASN A 534 -36.35 -5.85 -11.04
#